data_AF-G8B8H2-F1
#
_entry.id   AF-G8B8H2-F1
#
_cell.length_a   1.000
_cell.length_b   1.000
_cell.length_c   1.000
_cell.angle_alpha   90.00
_cell.angle_beta   90.00
_cell.angle_gamma   90.00
#
_symmetry.space_group_name_H-M   'P 1'
#
loop_
_entity.id
_entity.type
_entity.pdbx_description
1 polymer ?
#
loop_
_entity_poly.entity_id
_entity_poly.type
_entity_poly.pdbx_seq_one_letter_code
_entity_poly.pdbx_strand_id
1 'polypeptide(L)'
;MSVTQFPPLLSQDDCQKYKVPLKWRDRCAAYFALYQTCLIRQSANSSVDCKHDKHSWEECENLDLIRRRKELQQVKEQRREELASASS
;
A
#
# COMPACT_ATOMS: atom_id res chain seq x y z
N MET A 1 -13.93 6.04 5.71
CA MET A 1 -13.32 5.51 6.95
C MET A 1 -11.84 5.70 6.77
N SER A 2 -11.16 6.45 7.62
CA SER A 2 -9.73 6.70 7.45
C SER A 2 -8.93 5.45 7.83
N VAL A 3 -8.21 4.86 6.87
CA VAL A 3 -7.18 3.86 7.18
C VAL A 3 -6.09 4.54 8.02
N THR A 4 -5.81 4.01 9.20
CA THR A 4 -4.77 4.52 10.12
C THR A 4 -3.66 3.52 10.40
N GLN A 5 -3.85 2.26 9.99
CA GLN A 5 -2.92 1.15 10.19
C GLN A 5 -2.87 0.28 8.94
N PHE A 6 -1.75 -0.41 8.71
CA PHE A 6 -1.63 -1.35 7.61
C PHE A 6 -2.46 -2.62 7.88
N PRO A 7 -3.09 -3.21 6.86
CA PRO A 7 -3.76 -4.49 7.00
C PRO A 7 -2.71 -5.61 7.22
N PRO A 8 -3.15 -6.81 7.65
CA PRO A 8 -2.29 -7.99 7.65
C PRO A 8 -1.70 -8.23 6.26
N LEU A 9 -0.43 -8.66 6.22
CA LEU A 9 0.23 -8.98 4.96
C LEU A 9 -0.50 -10.13 4.27
N LEU A 10 -0.81 -9.93 2.99
CA LEU A 10 -1.45 -10.94 2.17
C LEU A 10 -0.42 -12.01 1.79
N SER A 11 -0.78 -13.29 1.95
CA SER A 11 0.11 -14.41 1.61
C SER A 11 0.44 -14.40 0.10
N GLN A 12 1.56 -15.03 -0.28
CA GLN A 12 1.94 -15.15 -1.69
C GLN A 12 0.89 -15.93 -2.50
N ASP A 13 0.32 -16.98 -1.91
CA ASP A 13 -0.72 -17.80 -2.55
C ASP A 13 -2.01 -17.00 -2.74
N ASP A 14 -2.39 -16.18 -1.75
CA ASP A 14 -3.54 -15.29 -1.88
C ASP A 14 -3.31 -14.18 -2.91
N CYS A 15 -2.09 -13.61 -2.99
CA CYS A 15 -1.75 -12.64 -4.03
C CYS A 15 -1.91 -13.25 -5.43
N GLN A 16 -1.60 -14.53 -5.61
CA GLN A 16 -1.81 -15.24 -6.89
C GLN A 16 -3.30 -15.52 -7.12
N LYS A 17 -4.00 -16.03 -6.11
CA LYS A 17 -5.44 -16.36 -6.14
C LYS A 17 -6.30 -15.15 -6.54
N TYR A 18 -6.03 -13.98 -5.94
CA TYR A 18 -6.74 -12.74 -6.25
C TYR A 18 -6.12 -11.97 -7.42
N LYS A 19 -5.15 -12.56 -8.12
CA LYS A 19 -4.47 -11.99 -9.30
C LYS A 19 -3.89 -10.60 -9.03
N VAL A 20 -3.35 -10.36 -7.85
CA VAL A 20 -2.69 -9.11 -7.49
C VAL A 20 -1.41 -8.96 -8.34
N PRO A 21 -1.31 -7.93 -9.20
CA PRO A 21 -0.10 -7.59 -9.94
C PRO A 21 1.10 -7.35 -9.03
N LEU A 22 2.29 -7.75 -9.48
CA LEU A 22 3.53 -7.66 -8.70
C LEU A 22 3.78 -6.27 -8.10
N LYS A 23 3.47 -5.20 -8.84
CA LYS A 23 3.62 -3.81 -8.38
C LYS A 23 2.74 -3.43 -7.18
N TRP A 24 1.70 -4.20 -6.89
CA TRP A 24 0.74 -3.96 -5.80
C TRP A 24 0.78 -5.09 -4.75
N ARG A 25 1.82 -5.94 -4.78
CA ARG A 25 2.08 -6.96 -3.75
C ARG A 25 2.92 -6.38 -2.61
N ASP A 26 2.45 -5.28 -2.05
CA ASP A 26 3.06 -4.59 -0.93
C ASP A 26 2.23 -4.76 0.35
N ARG A 27 2.46 -3.89 1.34
CA ARG A 27 1.71 -3.87 2.61
C ARG A 27 0.22 -3.61 2.45
N CYS A 28 -0.21 -3.04 1.32
CA CYS A 28 -1.58 -2.67 1.04
C CYS A 28 -2.31 -3.67 0.12
N ALA A 29 -1.64 -4.75 -0.27
CA ALA A 29 -2.16 -5.80 -1.16
C ALA A 29 -3.50 -6.39 -0.71
N ALA A 30 -3.75 -6.50 0.60
CA ALA A 30 -5.02 -7.01 1.12
C ALA A 30 -6.22 -6.13 0.70
N TYR A 31 -6.08 -4.80 0.75
CA TYR A 31 -7.12 -3.88 0.28
C TYR A 31 -7.25 -3.89 -1.24
N PHE A 32 -6.12 -4.02 -1.96
CA PHE A 32 -6.18 -4.18 -3.42
C PHE A 32 -6.94 -5.44 -3.82
N ALA A 33 -6.75 -6.57 -3.13
CA ALA A 33 -7.47 -7.81 -3.40
C ALA A 33 -9.00 -7.67 -3.22
N LEU A 34 -9.44 -6.90 -2.20
CA LEU A 34 -10.86 -6.57 -2.01
C LEU A 34 -11.38 -5.72 -3.17
N TYR A 35 -10.66 -4.66 -3.54
CA TYR A 35 -11.01 -3.81 -4.68
C TYR A 35 -11.10 -4.61 -5.98
N GLN A 36 -10.12 -5.48 -6.24
CA GLN A 36 -10.11 -6.36 -7.41
C GLN A 36 -11.31 -7.31 -7.44
N THR A 37 -11.71 -7.84 -6.28
CA THR A 37 -12.91 -8.67 -6.15
C THR A 37 -14.17 -7.86 -6.45
N CYS A 38 -14.26 -6.62 -5.98
CA CYS A 38 -15.37 -5.73 -6.31
C CYS A 38 -15.42 -5.42 -7.81
N LEU A 39 -14.29 -5.13 -8.46
CA LEU A 39 -14.24 -4.89 -9.90
C LEU A 39 -14.78 -6.08 -10.71
N ILE A 40 -14.47 -7.31 -10.30
CA ILE A 40 -15.03 -8.51 -10.93
C ILE A 40 -16.56 -8.52 -10.78
N ARG A 41 -17.08 -8.22 -9.59
CA ARG A 41 -18.54 -8.13 -9.36
C ARG A 41 -19.18 -7.01 -10.18
N GLN A 42 -18.53 -5.85 -10.27
CA GLN A 42 -18.99 -4.71 -11.07
C GLN A 42 -19.02 -5.03 -12.57
N SER A 43 -18.06 -5.81 -13.07
CA SER A 43 -18.06 -6.25 -14.47
C SER A 43 -19.25 -7.18 -14.80
N ALA A 44 -19.72 -7.94 -13.82
CA ALA A 44 -20.89 -8.80 -13.95
C ALA A 44 -22.22 -8.08 -13.66
N ASN A 45 -22.18 -7.00 -12.88
CA ASN A 45 -23.35 -6.22 -12.49
C ASN A 45 -22.98 -4.73 -12.34
N SER A 46 -23.43 -3.92 -13.30
CA SER A 46 -23.16 -2.47 -13.35
C SER A 46 -23.75 -1.67 -12.20
N SER A 47 -24.65 -2.24 -11.39
CA SER A 47 -25.19 -1.59 -10.19
C SER A 47 -24.25 -1.65 -8.98
N VAL A 48 -23.16 -2.42 -9.03
CA VAL A 48 -22.17 -2.49 -7.94
C VAL A 48 -21.25 -1.27 -8.00
N ASP A 49 -21.07 -0.58 -6.87
CA ASP A 49 -20.11 0.53 -6.71
C ASP A 49 -18.91 0.08 -5.87
N CYS A 50 -17.71 0.27 -6.43
CA CYS A 50 -16.43 -0.11 -5.82
C CYS A 50 -15.63 1.07 -5.28
N LYS A 51 -16.22 2.28 -5.20
CA LYS A 51 -15.54 3.48 -4.67
C LYS A 51 -15.02 3.30 -3.24
N HIS A 52 -15.75 2.57 -2.39
CA HIS A 52 -15.33 2.34 -1.01
C HIS A 52 -14.02 1.55 -0.96
N ASP A 53 -13.98 0.39 -1.61
CA ASP A 53 -12.80 -0.49 -1.63
C ASP A 53 -11.61 0.20 -2.29
N LYS A 54 -11.87 0.95 -3.37
CA LYS A 54 -10.84 1.78 -4.01
C LYS A 54 -10.25 2.80 -3.04
N HIS A 55 -11.11 3.53 -2.32
CA HIS A 55 -10.67 4.57 -1.39
C HIS A 55 -9.88 3.97 -0.22
N SER A 56 -10.31 2.82 0.33
CA SER A 56 -9.55 2.13 1.37
C SER A 56 -8.17 1.68 0.91
N TRP A 57 -8.05 1.19 -0.33
CA TRP A 57 -6.74 0.89 -0.92
C TRP A 57 -5.89 2.16 -1.08
N GLU A 58 -6.44 3.24 -1.65
CA GLU A 58 -5.73 4.51 -1.85
C GLU A 58 -5.26 5.16 -0.54
N GLU A 59 -6.05 5.08 0.53
CA GLU A 59 -5.65 5.58 1.85
C GLU A 59 -4.48 4.75 2.42
N CYS A 60 -4.49 3.43 2.25
CA CYS A 60 -3.37 2.59 2.67
C CYS A 60 -2.08 2.94 1.90
N GLU A 61 -2.17 3.13 0.59
CA GLU A 61 -1.03 3.55 -0.25
C GLU A 61 -0.48 4.91 0.20
N ASN A 62 -1.37 5.83 0.57
CA ASN A 62 -0.98 7.12 1.11
C ASN A 62 -0.20 6.98 2.43
N LEU A 63 -0.67 6.12 3.34
CA LEU A 63 0.05 5.81 4.57
C LEU A 63 1.44 5.21 4.30
N ASP A 64 1.55 4.29 3.35
CA ASP A 64 2.84 3.69 2.96
C ASP A 64 3.80 4.74 2.40
N LEU A 65 3.30 5.65 1.58
CA LEU A 65 4.06 6.77 1.03
C LEU A 65 4.52 7.75 2.12
N ILE A 66 3.67 8.08 3.10
CA ILE A 66 4.06 8.88 4.27
C ILE A 66 5.18 8.18 5.05
N ARG A 67 5.08 6.86 5.28
CA ARG A 67 6.13 6.09 5.96
C ARG A 67 7.44 6.15 5.19
N ARG A 68 7.44 5.90 3.88
CA ARG A 68 8.65 5.96 3.04
C ARG A 68 9.31 7.34 3.03
N ARG A 69 8.52 8.42 3.08
CA ARG A 69 9.05 9.79 3.22
C ARG A 69 9.78 9.99 4.54
N LYS A 70 9.25 9.46 5.64
CA LYS A 70 9.90 9.52 6.97
C LYS A 70 11.20 8.72 7.00
N GLU A 71 11.20 7.50 6.46
CA GLU A 71 12.40 6.66 6.32
C GLU A 71 13.49 7.38 5.51
N LEU A 72 13.10 7.99 4.38
CA LEU A 72 14.04 8.76 3.55
C LEU A 72 14.61 9.98 4.30
N GLN A 73 13.79 10.67 5.10
CA GLN A 73 14.26 11.80 5.89
C GLN A 73 15.29 11.35 6.94
N GLN A 74 15.01 10.26 7.66
CA GLN A 74 15.93 9.69 8.66
C GLN A 74 17.27 9.28 8.04
N VAL A 75 17.25 8.58 6.90
CA VAL A 75 18.47 8.18 6.20
C VAL A 75 19.28 9.40 5.72
N LYS A 76 18.60 10.48 5.29
CA LYS A 76 19.28 11.72 4.90
C LYS A 76 19.95 12.41 6.08
N GLU A 77 19.31 12.43 7.24
CA GLU A 77 19.86 13.01 8.48
C GLU A 77 21.08 12.22 8.94
N GLN A 78 20.97 10.89 9.05
CA GLN A 78 22.08 9.98 9.39
C GLN A 78 23.28 10.18 8.47
N ARG A 79 23.05 10.23 7.15
CA ARG A 79 24.13 10.44 6.18
C ARG A 79 24.82 11.79 6.35
N ARG A 80 24.08 12.85 6.75
CA ARG A 80 24.68 14.17 7.01
C ARG A 80 25.56 14.13 8.27
N GLU A 81 25.12 13.43 9.31
CA GLU A 81 25.88 13.25 10.54
C GLU A 81 27.15 12.41 10.31
N GLU A 82 27.04 11.30 9.57
CA GLU A 82 28.18 10.48 9.16
C GLU A 82 29.21 11.30 8.40
N LEU A 83 28.79 12.08 7.41
CA LEU A 83 29.69 12.95 6.63
C LEU A 83 30.33 14.04 7.50
N ALA A 84 29.60 14.62 8.45
CA ALA A 84 30.16 15.59 9.39
C ALA A 84 31.21 14.95 10.31
N SER A 85 30.90 13.76 10.86
CA SER A 85 31.81 13.00 11.72
C SER A 85 33.07 12.52 11.00
N ALA A 86 32.98 12.19 9.71
CA ALA A 86 34.12 11.76 8.89
C ALA A 86 35.04 12.93 8.46
N SER A 87 34.59 14.18 8.65
CA SER A 87 35.35 15.39 8.31
C SER A 87 36.02 16.06 9.51
N SER A 88 35.79 15.53 10.72
CA SER A 88 36.41 15.95 11.99
C SER A 88 37.50 14.97 12.41
#